data_AF-A0A235H9I3-F1
#
_entry.id   AF-A0A235H9I3-F1
#
_cell.length_a   1.000
_cell.length_b   1.000
_cell.length_c   1.000
_cell.angle_alpha   90.00
_cell.angle_beta   90.00
_cell.angle_gamma   90.00
#
_symmetry.space_group_name_H-M   'P 1'
#
loop_
_entity.id
_entity.type
_entity.pdbx_description
1 polymer ?
#
loop_
_entity_poly.entity_id
_entity_poly.type
_entity_poly.pdbx_seq_one_letter_code
_entity_poly.pdbx_strand_id
1 'polypeptide(L)' 'MKLLLAKFDPATDLYMLAFKARCGGCGRRGCHIQPSEPPAPGTPGYREWLSDEMNRCQAFLTQARERL' A
#
# COMPACT_ATOMS: atom_id res chain seq x y z
N MET A 1 11.59 -10.65 -15.51
CA MET A 1 11.40 -9.65 -14.43
C MET A 1 12.68 -8.85 -14.18
N LYS A 2 13.25 -8.19 -15.21
CA LYS A 2 14.65 -7.70 -15.17
C LYS A 2 14.87 -6.22 -15.56
N LEU A 3 13.83 -5.42 -15.77
CA LEU A 3 13.99 -4.09 -16.43
C LEU A 3 13.20 -2.93 -15.82
N LEU A 4 12.52 -3.09 -14.68
CA LEU A 4 11.87 -1.95 -14.04
C LEU A 4 12.91 -1.03 -13.39
N LEU A 5 13.90 -1.57 -12.66
CA LEU A 5 14.94 -0.79 -12.01
C LEU A 5 15.93 -0.13 -12.98
N ALA A 6 16.19 -0.73 -14.15
CA ALA A 6 17.13 -0.19 -15.13
C ALA A 6 16.66 1.11 -15.81
N LYS A 7 15.38 1.48 -15.66
CA LYS A 7 14.79 2.72 -16.23
C LYS A 7 14.80 3.89 -15.25
N PHE A 8 15.20 3.67 -14.00
CA PHE A 8 15.19 4.69 -12.96
C PHE A 8 16.60 4.95 -12.46
N ASP A 9 16.86 6.21 -12.13
CA ASP A 9 18.12 6.63 -11.55
C ASP A 9 18.40 5.83 -10.26
N PRO A 10 19.63 5.36 -10.01
CA PRO A 10 19.99 4.66 -8.76
C PRO A 10 19.66 5.44 -7.47
N ALA A 11 19.56 6.76 -7.54
CA ALA A 11 19.13 7.63 -6.44
C ALA A 11 17.60 7.70 -6.27
N THR A 12 16.82 7.02 -7.13
CA THR A 12 15.36 6.95 -7.02
C THR A 12 14.99 6.08 -5.83
N ASP A 13 14.53 6.71 -4.74
CA ASP A 13 14.04 6.00 -3.58
C ASP A 13 12.76 5.19 -3.90
N LEU A 14 12.42 4.26 -3.00
CA LEU A 14 11.26 3.38 -3.17
C LEU A 14 9.94 4.16 -3.25
N TYR A 15 9.86 5.32 -2.59
CA TYR A 15 8.69 6.20 -2.61
C TYR A 15 8.52 6.85 -3.99
N MET A 16 9.59 7.38 -4.57
CA MET A 16 9.64 7.91 -5.92
C MET A 16 9.33 6.85 -6.97
N LEU A 17 9.83 5.62 -6.80
CA LEU A 17 9.49 4.47 -7.65
C LEU A 17 8.00 4.16 -7.58
N ALA A 18 7.41 4.13 -6.39
CA ALA A 18 5.98 3.91 -6.17
C ALA A 18 5.12 5.01 -6.81
N PHE A 19 5.57 6.27 -6.78
CA PHE A 19 4.92 7.39 -7.47
C PHE A 19 5.02 7.32 -9.00
N LYS A 20 6.14 6.81 -9.52
CA LYS A 20 6.40 6.69 -10.97
C LYS A 20 5.75 5.45 -11.58
N ALA A 21 5.45 4.42 -10.78
CA ALA A 21 4.80 3.20 -11.22
C ALA A 21 3.35 3.44 -11.67
N ARG A 22 2.89 2.67 -12.66
CA ARG A 22 1.47 2.60 -13.04
C ARG A 22 0.86 1.32 -12.50
N CYS A 23 -0.35 1.42 -11.93
CA CYS A 23 -1.10 0.25 -11.52
C CYS A 23 -1.48 -0.59 -12.76
N GLY A 24 -1.21 -1.89 -12.73
CA GLY A 24 -1.58 -2.81 -13.82
C GLY A 24 -3.07 -2.99 -14.03
N GLY A 25 -3.90 -2.74 -12.99
CA GLY A 25 -5.36 -2.85 -13.06
C GLY A 25 -6.05 -1.57 -13.54
N CYS A 26 -5.70 -0.41 -12.99
CA CYS A 26 -6.39 0.86 -13.30
C CYS A 26 -5.59 1.81 -14.22
N GLY A 27 -4.34 1.48 -14.57
CA GLY A 27 -3.49 2.27 -15.48
C GLY A 27 -3.01 3.63 -14.95
N ARG A 28 -3.49 4.07 -13.78
CA ARG A 28 -3.13 5.36 -13.16
C ARG A 28 -1.71 5.32 -12.58
N ARG A 29 -1.01 6.47 -12.64
CA ARG A 29 0.32 6.69 -12.04
C ARG A 29 0.21 6.96 -10.54
N GLY A 30 1.21 6.51 -9.80
CA GLY A 30 1.24 6.57 -8.35
C GLY A 30 0.41 5.45 -7.74
N CYS A 31 0.85 4.96 -6.58
CA CYS A 31 -0.02 4.21 -5.69
C CYS A 31 -1.34 4.99 -5.55
N HIS A 32 -2.39 4.53 -6.22
CA HIS A 32 -3.72 5.16 -6.27
C HIS A 32 -4.37 5.23 -4.88
N ILE A 33 -3.71 4.64 -3.89
CA ILE A 33 -3.98 4.71 -2.48
C ILE A 33 -2.60 4.95 -1.85
N GLN A 34 -2.26 6.20 -1.54
CA GLN A 34 -1.39 6.39 -0.38
C GLN A 34 -2.17 5.76 0.79
N PRO A 35 -1.59 4.85 1.58
CA PRO A 35 -2.19 4.54 2.87
C PRO A 35 -2.39 5.89 3.54
N SER A 36 -3.65 6.28 3.78
CA SER A 36 -3.91 7.46 4.59
C SER A 36 -3.10 7.28 5.86
N GLU A 37 -2.26 8.27 6.21
CA GLU A 37 -1.53 8.19 7.47
C GLU A 37 -2.54 7.87 8.58
N PRO A 38 -2.27 6.85 9.39
CA PRO A 38 -3.20 6.46 10.41
C PRO A 38 -3.40 7.63 11.39
N PRO A 39 -4.63 7.83 11.91
CA PRO A 39 -4.84 8.77 12.99
C PRO A 39 -3.90 8.46 14.16
N ALA A 40 -3.39 9.49 14.84
CA ALA A 40 -2.53 9.28 15.99
C ALA A 40 -3.32 8.69 17.18
N PRO A 41 -2.70 7.85 18.03
CA PRO A 41 -3.36 7.34 19.23
C PRO A 41 -3.97 8.47 20.08
N GLY A 42 -5.25 8.34 20.42
CA GLY A 42 -5.98 9.34 21.21
C GLY A 42 -6.65 10.45 20.41
N THR A 43 -6.46 10.51 19.09
CA THR A 43 -7.21 11.43 18.22
C THR A 43 -8.61 10.89 17.90
N PRO A 44 -9.61 11.76 17.63
CA PRO A 44 -10.92 11.32 17.16
C PRO A 44 -10.81 10.44 15.91
N GLY A 45 -11.55 9.33 15.86
CA GLY A 45 -11.48 8.39 14.73
C GLY A 45 -10.39 7.31 14.85
N TYR A 46 -9.50 7.39 15.85
CA TYR A 46 -8.42 6.40 16.03
C TYR A 46 -8.95 4.99 16.32
N ARG A 47 -9.97 4.87 17.18
CA ARG A 47 -10.49 3.56 17.59
C ARG A 47 -11.24 2.87 16.46
N GLU A 48 -12.00 3.65 15.70
CA GLU A 48 -12.74 3.21 14.52
C GLU A 48 -11.77 2.74 13.44
N TRP A 49 -10.76 3.57 13.13
CA TRP A 49 -9.69 3.21 12.19
C TRP A 49 -8.96 1.93 12.62
N LEU A 50 -8.60 1.80 13.90
CA LEU A 50 -7.89 0.63 14.42
C LEU A 50 -8.73 -0.64 14.26
N SER A 51 -10.03 -0.57 14.55
CA SER A 51 -10.95 -1.69 14.38
C SER A 51 -11.06 -2.12 12.92
N ASP A 52 -11.21 -1.17 11.99
CA ASP A 52 -11.29 -1.44 10.56
C ASP A 52 -9.99 -2.04 10.01
N GLU A 53 -8.85 -1.54 10.49
CA GLU A 53 -7.53 -2.04 10.12
C GLU A 53 -7.29 -3.47 10.62
N MET A 54 -7.73 -3.80 11.85
CA MET A 54 -7.71 -5.17 12.37
C MET A 54 -8.57 -6.11 11.53
N ASN A 55 -9.78 -5.68 11.15
CA ASN A 55 -10.67 -6.47 10.29
C ASN A 55 -10.05 -6.73 8.91
N ARG A 56 -9.45 -5.70 8.30
CA ARG A 56 -8.75 -5.81 7.02
C ARG A 56 -7.59 -6.81 7.10
N CYS A 57 -6.77 -6.73 8.15
CA CYS A 57 -5.67 -7.66 8.39
C CYS A 57 -6.17 -9.10 8.56
N GLN A 58 -7.23 -9.30 9.35
CA GLN A 58 -7.82 -10.62 9.57
C GLN A 58 -8.35 -11.23 8.28
N ALA A 59 -9.07 -10.44 7.46
CA ALA A 59 -9.59 -10.90 6.17
C ALA A 59 -8.47 -11.33 5.22
N PHE A 60 -7.37 -10.57 5.18
CA PHE A 60 -6.19 -10.93 4.38
C PHE A 60 -5.58 -12.24 4.85
N LEU A 61 -5.37 -12.42 6.16
CA LEU A 61 -4.79 -13.64 6.72
C LEU A 61 -5.67 -14.87 6.46
N THR A 62 -6.99 -14.73 6.57
CA THR A 62 -7.93 -15.81 6.24
C THR A 62 -7.80 -16.22 4.77
N GLN A 63 -7.85 -15.26 3.84
CA GLN A 63 -7.70 -15.53 2.40
C GLN A 63 -6.34 -16.15 2.05
N ALA A 64 -5.26 -15.73 2.72
CA ALA A 64 -3.93 -16.28 2.51
C ALA A 64 -3.85 -17.74 2.95
N ARG A 65 -4.48 -18.11 4.08
CA ARG A 65 -4.55 -19.50 4.57
C ARG A 65 -5.32 -20.43 3.64
N GLU A 66 -6.35 -19.94 2.96
CA GLU A 66 -7.13 -20.74 2.00
C GLU A 66 -6.37 -21.03 0.69
N ARG A 67 -5.26 -20.33 0.43
CA ARG A 67 -4.47 -20.45 -0.80
C ARG A 67 -3.12 -21.15 -0.60
N LEU A 68 -2.79 -21.54 0.63
CA LEU A 68 -1.59 -22.31 1.00
C LEU A 68 -1.97 -23.76 1.29
#